data_AF-A0A934DRD3-F1
#
_entry.id   AF-A0A934DRD3-F1
#
_cell.length_a   1.000
_cell.length_b   1.000
_cell.length_c   1.000
_cell.angle_alpha   90.00
_cell.angle_beta   90.00
_cell.angle_gamma   90.00
#
_symmetry.space_group_name_H-M   'P 1'
#
loop_
_entity.id
_entity.type
_entity.pdbx_description
1 polymer ?
#
loop_
_entity_poly.entity_id
_entity_poly.type
_entity_poly.pdbx_seq_one_letter_code
_entity_poly.pdbx_strand_id
1 'polypeptide(L)'
;MFADTLREVVDNTDGAIASLLMDFEGIAVESFAKDRDAFDIDVVGAEFSVIIKSVRRAIDSLDAGNTKEMAVQADKIVTLIRVLNADYFVALTMRPTGNMGKGRFMLRTAAPKLLEDLA
;
A
#
# COMPACT_ATOMS: atom_id res chain seq x y z
N MET A 1 9.10 14.48 -1.81
CA MET A 1 8.51 13.85 -3.00
C MET A 1 7.64 12.64 -2.64
N PHE A 2 8.13 11.69 -1.84
CA PHE A 2 7.30 10.59 -1.31
C PHE A 2 6.02 11.08 -0.61
N ALA A 3 6.15 11.97 0.37
CA ALA A 3 5.01 12.51 1.12
C ALA A 3 3.95 13.16 0.21
N ASP A 4 4.36 13.87 -0.83
CA ASP A 4 3.45 14.53 -1.77
C ASP A 4 2.74 13.52 -2.67
N THR A 5 3.44 12.49 -3.15
CA THR A 5 2.85 11.40 -3.93
C THR A 5 1.87 10.59 -3.09
N LEU A 6 2.24 10.26 -1.84
CA LEU A 6 1.39 9.55 -0.90
C LEU A 6 0.15 10.38 -0.52
N ARG A 7 0.31 11.70 -0.32
CA ARG A 7 -0.80 12.63 -0.14
C ARG A 7 -1.70 12.67 -1.37
N GLU A 8 -1.15 12.77 -2.58
CA GLU A 8 -1.93 12.77 -3.83
C GLU A 8 -2.81 11.51 -3.94
N VAL A 9 -2.28 10.33 -3.59
CA VAL A 9 -3.04 9.06 -3.59
C VAL A 9 -4.24 9.13 -2.64
N VAL A 10 -4.05 9.66 -1.43
CA VAL A 10 -5.09 9.74 -0.40
C VAL A 10 -6.09 10.86 -0.69
N ASP A 11 -5.61 12.00 -1.20
CA ASP A 11 -6.45 13.15 -1.55
C ASP A 11 -7.36 12.86 -2.73
N ASN A 12 -6.91 12.05 -3.68
CA ASN A 12 -7.67 11.71 -4.89
C ASN A 12 -8.39 10.35 -4.81
N THR A 13 -8.51 9.76 -3.61
CA THR A 13 -9.28 8.52 -3.42
C THR A 13 -10.38 8.72 -2.38
N ASP A 14 -11.64 8.61 -2.81
CA ASP A 14 -12.79 8.74 -1.92
C ASP A 14 -12.76 7.66 -0.83
N GLY A 15 -12.89 8.09 0.42
CA GLY A 15 -12.85 7.21 1.59
C GLY A 15 -11.44 6.75 2.01
N ALA A 16 -10.38 7.22 1.36
CA ALA A 16 -9.00 6.94 1.81
C ALA A 16 -8.70 7.59 3.16
N ILE A 17 -8.05 6.81 4.02
CA ILE A 17 -7.62 7.18 5.36
C ILE A 17 -6.14 7.56 5.31
N ALA A 18 -5.33 6.71 4.67
CA ALA A 18 -3.89 6.87 4.64
C ALA A 18 -3.20 6.05 3.54
N SER A 19 -1.96 6.41 3.24
CA SER A 19 -1.05 5.68 2.36
C SER A 19 0.33 5.57 3.00
N LEU A 20 1.06 4.55 2.59
CA LEU A 20 2.33 4.13 3.19
C LEU A 20 3.26 3.61 2.11
N LEU A 21 4.52 4.00 2.14
CA LEU A 21 5.62 3.35 1.44
C LEU A 21 6.49 2.61 2.47
N MET A 22 6.68 1.32 2.29
CA MET A 22 7.35 0.46 3.27
C MET A 22 8.18 -0.61 2.59
N ASP A 23 9.26 -1.02 3.24
CA ASP A 23 10.01 -2.21 2.84
C ASP A 23 9.36 -3.51 3.34
N PHE A 24 9.84 -4.65 2.86
CA PHE A 24 9.32 -5.94 3.33
C PHE A 24 9.77 -6.31 4.76
N GLU A 25 10.72 -5.60 5.37
CA GLU A 25 11.13 -5.78 6.77
C GLU A 25 10.22 -5.03 7.76
N GLY A 26 9.23 -4.28 7.25
CA GLY A 26 8.26 -3.55 8.07
C GLY A 26 8.74 -2.15 8.46
N ILE A 27 9.77 -1.62 7.79
CA ILE A 27 10.31 -0.29 8.04
C ILE A 27 9.66 0.69 7.04
N ALA A 28 8.91 1.65 7.58
CA ALA A 28 8.28 2.69 6.79
C ALA A 28 9.36 3.65 6.23
N VAL A 29 9.32 3.88 4.92
CA VAL A 29 10.10 4.94 4.27
C VAL A 29 9.39 6.28 4.47
N GLU A 30 8.07 6.29 4.26
CA GLU A 30 7.22 7.47 4.41
C GLU A 30 5.77 7.04 4.58
N SER A 31 4.98 7.82 5.34
CA SER A 31 3.54 7.61 5.47
C SER A 31 2.76 8.92 5.48
N PHE A 32 1.54 8.88 4.94
CA PHE A 32 0.62 10.00 4.99
C PHE A 32 -0.76 9.53 5.43
N ALA A 33 -1.31 10.17 6.46
CA ALA A 33 -2.65 9.89 6.95
C ALA A 33 -3.45 11.18 7.09
N LYS A 34 -4.68 11.20 6.54
CA LYS A 34 -5.66 12.26 6.75
C LYS A 34 -6.25 12.20 8.16
N ASP A 35 -6.48 10.98 8.64
CA ASP A 35 -7.11 10.66 9.91
C ASP A 35 -6.17 9.73 10.68
N ARG A 36 -5.26 10.32 11.47
CA ARG A 36 -4.24 9.59 12.25
C ARG A 36 -4.82 8.85 13.45
N ASP A 37 -6.02 9.21 13.88
CA ASP A 37 -6.66 8.62 15.06
C ASP A 37 -7.50 7.38 14.72
N ALA A 38 -7.84 7.18 13.44
CA ALA A 38 -8.65 6.03 13.03
C ALA A 38 -7.93 4.69 13.20
N PHE A 39 -6.66 4.62 12.82
CA PHE A 39 -5.80 3.42 12.88
C PHE A 39 -4.33 3.84 12.98
N ASP A 40 -3.49 2.99 13.56
CA ASP A 40 -2.03 3.14 13.44
C ASP A 40 -1.57 2.48 12.12
N ILE A 41 -1.32 3.31 11.11
CA ILE A 41 -1.04 2.84 9.75
C ILE A 41 0.34 2.22 9.65
N ASP A 42 1.28 2.66 10.47
CA ASP A 42 2.63 2.11 10.47
C ASP A 42 2.59 0.69 11.05
N VAL A 43 1.81 0.46 12.11
CA VAL A 43 1.54 -0.90 12.63
C VAL A 43 0.81 -1.76 11.59
N VAL A 44 -0.26 -1.23 10.97
CA VAL A 44 -0.99 -1.95 9.90
C VAL A 44 -0.04 -2.35 8.76
N GLY A 45 0.84 -1.44 8.34
CA GLY A 45 1.85 -1.69 7.33
C GLY A 45 2.82 -2.80 7.70
N ALA A 46 3.38 -2.73 8.92
CA ALA A 46 4.35 -3.69 9.42
C ALA A 46 3.74 -5.11 9.47
N GLU A 47 2.51 -5.26 9.97
CA GLU A 47 1.79 -6.54 9.98
C GLU A 47 1.55 -7.07 8.55
N PHE A 48 1.15 -6.19 7.62
CA PHE A 48 0.97 -6.60 6.23
C PHE A 48 2.28 -6.97 5.52
N SER A 49 3.44 -6.41 5.91
CA SER A 49 4.74 -6.77 5.33
C SER A 49 5.03 -8.27 5.46
N VAL A 50 4.68 -8.87 6.61
CA VAL A 50 4.83 -10.30 6.92
C VAL A 50 3.89 -11.14 6.05
N ILE A 51 2.65 -10.66 5.87
CA ILE A 51 1.64 -11.33 5.03
C ILE A 51 2.05 -11.28 3.57
N ILE A 52 2.52 -10.14 3.05
CA ILE A 52 2.95 -10.01 1.66
C ILE A 52 4.14 -10.92 1.37
N LYS A 53 5.12 -11.01 2.29
CA LYS A 53 6.24 -11.97 2.19
C LYS A 53 5.74 -13.41 2.05
N SER A 54 4.73 -13.78 2.82
CA SER A 54 4.13 -15.12 2.76
C SER A 54 3.40 -15.37 1.43
N VAL A 55 2.66 -14.37 0.94
CA VAL A 55 2.00 -14.43 -0.38
C VAL A 55 3.02 -14.56 -1.50
N ARG A 56 4.11 -13.78 -1.47
CA ARG A 56 5.20 -13.88 -2.47
C ARG A 56 5.77 -15.29 -2.54
N ARG A 57 6.10 -15.90 -1.39
CA ARG A 57 6.59 -17.29 -1.34
C ARG A 57 5.60 -18.29 -1.92
N ALA A 58 4.30 -18.10 -1.69
CA ALA A 58 3.27 -18.96 -2.26
C ALA A 58 3.19 -18.80 -3.79
N ILE A 59 3.24 -17.57 -4.30
CA ILE A 59 3.24 -17.27 -5.74
C ILE A 59 4.49 -17.84 -6.42
N ASP A 60 5.66 -17.73 -5.80
CA ASP A 60 6.92 -18.31 -6.29
C ASP A 60 6.82 -19.84 -6.36
N SER A 61 6.23 -20.48 -5.34
CA SER A 61 6.04 -21.94 -5.31
C SER A 61 5.05 -22.44 -6.38
N LEU A 62 4.15 -21.58 -6.85
CA LEU A 62 3.20 -21.87 -7.91
C LEU A 62 3.75 -21.60 -9.31
N ASP A 63 4.99 -21.10 -9.43
CA ASP A 63 5.56 -20.58 -10.68
C ASP A 63 4.62 -19.58 -11.39
N ALA A 64 3.89 -18.79 -10.60
CA ALA A 64 2.87 -17.85 -11.09
C ALA A 64 3.45 -16.45 -11.39
N GLY A 65 4.77 -16.34 -11.46
CA GLY A 65 5.50 -15.09 -11.70
C GLY A 65 5.61 -14.22 -10.45
N ASN A 66 5.49 -12.90 -10.63
CA ASN A 66 5.72 -11.93 -9.55
C ASN A 66 4.41 -11.43 -8.95
N THR A 67 4.33 -11.33 -7.63
CA THR A 67 3.22 -10.63 -6.95
C THR A 67 3.19 -9.17 -7.39
N LYS A 68 2.04 -8.71 -7.91
CA LYS A 68 1.86 -7.33 -8.38
C LYS A 68 1.02 -6.48 -7.42
N GLU A 69 -0.01 -7.07 -6.84
CA GLU A 69 -0.98 -6.37 -6.01
C GLU A 69 -1.66 -7.34 -5.05
N MET A 70 -2.08 -6.84 -3.89
CA MET A 70 -2.91 -7.54 -2.92
C MET A 70 -3.98 -6.58 -2.40
N ALA A 71 -5.17 -7.11 -2.13
CA ALA A 71 -6.25 -6.36 -1.51
C ALA A 71 -6.82 -7.15 -0.34
N VAL A 72 -6.97 -6.49 0.81
CA VAL A 72 -7.53 -7.09 2.03
C VAL A 72 -8.71 -6.24 2.46
N GLN A 73 -9.89 -6.86 2.54
CA GLN A 73 -11.12 -6.21 2.97
C GLN A 73 -11.54 -6.78 4.32
N ALA A 74 -11.68 -5.89 5.29
CA ALA A 74 -12.18 -6.18 6.63
C ALA A 74 -13.39 -5.28 6.93
N ASP A 75 -14.09 -5.57 8.02
CA ASP A 75 -15.33 -4.87 8.41
C ASP A 75 -15.14 -3.37 8.62
N LYS A 76 -13.92 -2.93 8.98
CA LYS A 76 -13.63 -1.52 9.31
C LYS A 76 -12.69 -0.82 8.33
N ILE A 77 -11.92 -1.56 7.54
CA ILE A 77 -10.95 -1.02 6.59
C ILE A 77 -10.80 -1.93 5.38
N VAL A 78 -10.40 -1.31 4.26
CA VAL A 78 -9.85 -1.98 3.09
C VAL A 78 -8.43 -1.49 2.90
N THR A 79 -7.49 -2.42 2.71
CA THR A 79 -6.08 -2.10 2.43
C THR A 79 -5.71 -2.65 1.06
N LEU A 80 -5.31 -1.74 0.17
CA LEU A 80 -4.77 -2.05 -1.15
C LEU A 80 -3.26 -1.94 -1.10
N ILE A 81 -2.56 -2.94 -1.62
CA ILE A 81 -1.10 -3.02 -1.60
C ILE A 81 -0.62 -3.26 -3.03
N ARG A 82 0.37 -2.50 -3.46
CA ARG A 82 1.05 -2.65 -4.75
C ARG A 82 2.53 -2.87 -4.51
N VAL A 83 3.06 -3.97 -5.02
CA VAL A 83 4.49 -4.26 -4.99
C VAL A 83 5.19 -3.37 -6.02
N LEU A 84 6.20 -2.62 -5.58
CA LEU A 84 6.96 -1.71 -6.45
C LEU A 84 8.16 -2.43 -7.08
N ASN A 85 8.96 -3.08 -6.24
CA ASN A 85 10.15 -3.83 -6.64
C ASN A 85 10.43 -4.98 -5.64
N ALA A 86 11.67 -5.48 -5.60
CA ALA A 86 12.06 -6.57 -4.72
C ALA A 86 11.99 -6.20 -3.23
N ASP A 87 12.16 -4.91 -2.92
CA ASP A 87 12.44 -4.39 -1.58
C ASP A 87 11.26 -3.60 -0.99
N TYR A 88 10.46 -2.95 -1.84
CA TYR A 88 9.42 -2.01 -1.42
C TYR A 88 8.02 -2.31 -1.97
N PHE A 89 7.02 -1.90 -1.20
CA PHE A 89 5.62 -1.83 -1.61
C PHE A 89 4.98 -0.52 -1.15
N VAL A 90 3.91 -0.13 -1.83
CA VAL A 90 3.05 0.99 -1.43
C VAL A 90 1.67 0.47 -1.07
N ALA A 91 1.10 0.98 0.02
CA ALA A 91 -0.22 0.64 0.50
C ALA A 91 -1.14 1.86 0.58
N LEU A 92 -2.45 1.62 0.45
CA LEU A 92 -3.53 2.58 0.66
C LEU A 92 -4.59 1.92 1.53
N THR A 93 -4.85 2.51 2.68
CA THR A 93 -5.92 2.09 3.59
C THR A 93 -7.10 3.05 3.46
N MET A 94 -8.31 2.51 3.35
CA MET A 94 -9.55 3.25 3.17
C MET A 94 -10.69 2.64 3.99
N ARG A 95 -11.77 3.40 4.18
CA ARG A 95 -13.01 2.87 4.75
C ARG A 95 -13.61 1.81 3.80
N PRO A 96 -14.43 0.85 4.28
CA PRO A 96 -15.04 -0.17 3.44
C PRO A 96 -15.98 0.39 2.36
N THR A 97 -16.50 1.60 2.57
CA THR A 97 -17.32 2.35 1.61
C THR A 97 -16.50 3.18 0.63
N GLY A 98 -15.16 3.12 0.71
CA GLY A 98 -14.25 3.86 -0.15
C GLY A 98 -14.22 3.34 -1.59
N ASN A 99 -13.74 4.18 -2.51
CA ASN A 99 -13.66 3.82 -3.91
C ASN A 99 -12.41 2.98 -4.20
N MET A 100 -12.56 1.65 -4.05
CA MET A 100 -11.49 0.68 -4.26
C MET A 100 -10.88 0.77 -5.67
N GLY A 101 -11.71 0.94 -6.70
CA GLY A 101 -11.25 1.05 -8.09
C GLY A 101 -10.36 2.29 -8.31
N LYS A 102 -10.78 3.44 -7.75
CA LYS A 102 -9.99 4.66 -7.78
C LYS A 102 -8.68 4.50 -6.98
N GLY A 103 -8.72 3.87 -5.81
CA GLY A 103 -7.52 3.60 -5.02
C GLY A 103 -6.49 2.75 -5.76
N ARG A 104 -6.92 1.66 -6.42
CA ARG A 104 -6.05 0.82 -7.27
C ARG A 104 -5.45 1.63 -8.42
N PHE A 105 -6.26 2.47 -9.05
CA PHE A 105 -5.80 3.37 -10.11
C PHE A 105 -4.73 4.35 -9.59
N MET A 106 -4.96 5.00 -8.45
CA MET A 106 -4.04 5.97 -7.86
C MET A 106 -2.70 5.32 -7.47
N LEU A 107 -2.73 4.13 -6.86
CA LEU A 107 -1.49 3.39 -6.55
C LEU A 107 -0.72 3.02 -7.82
N ARG A 108 -1.41 2.62 -8.89
CA ARG A 108 -0.77 2.29 -10.17
C ARG A 108 -0.07 3.50 -10.80
N THR A 109 -0.68 4.68 -10.73
CA THR A 109 -0.10 5.92 -11.28
C THR A 109 0.99 6.52 -10.39
N ALA A 110 0.93 6.27 -9.08
CA ALA A 110 1.96 6.68 -8.13
C ALA A 110 3.23 5.82 -8.22
N ALA A 111 3.10 4.53 -8.52
CA ALA A 111 4.20 3.58 -8.57
C ALA A 111 5.46 4.04 -9.36
N PRO A 112 5.36 4.54 -10.61
CA PRO A 112 6.55 5.01 -11.33
C PRO A 112 7.24 6.20 -10.65
N LYS A 113 6.49 7.15 -10.06
CA LYS A 113 7.04 8.29 -9.33
C LYS A 113 7.81 7.83 -8.09
N LEU A 114 7.21 6.90 -7.33
CA LEU A 114 7.84 6.34 -6.12
C LEU A 114 9.10 5.53 -6.46
N LEU A 115 9.11 4.81 -7.58
CA LEU A 115 10.28 4.04 -8.02
C LEU A 115 11.44 4.94 -8.47
N GLU A 116 11.14 6.07 -9.11
CA GLU A 116 12.15 7.07 -9.50
C GLU A 116 12.84 7.68 -8.27
N ASP A 117 12.07 7.99 -7.22
CA ASP A 117 12.58 8.55 -5.98
C ASP A 117 13.36 7.54 -5.10
N LEU A 118 13.22 6.23 -5.36
CA LEU A 118 13.91 5.14 -4.65
C LEU A 118 15.26 4.76 -5.29
N ALA A 119 15.57 5.29 -6.48
CA ALA A 119 16.79 5.00 -7.24
C ALA A 119 17.97 5.89 -6.83
#